data_AF-A0A927Y0H5-F1
#
_entry.id   AF-A0A927Y0H5-F1
#
_cell.length_a   1.000
_cell.length_b   1.000
_cell.length_c   1.000
_cell.angle_alpha   90.00
_cell.angle_beta   90.00
_cell.angle_gamma   90.00
#
_symmetry.space_group_name_H-M   'P 1'
#
loop_
_entity.id
_entity.type
_entity.pdbx_description
1 polymer ?
#
loop_
_entity_poly.entity_id
_entity_poly.type
_entity_poly.pdbx_seq_one_letter_code
_entity_poly.pdbx_strand_id
1 'polypeptide(L)'
;MKKILIIIGIIIGIILLDSIQALVFDNSPILKIREYYNGGDLNYKDKGILVDTYCGTNGIKDTAIKGFSYSLNYEGGNYILVDETKKIKDFAADTALEPFYADESYTYFWSCIKNKYMIVKYSDGSKELISDALEKGHIDIQTLDKFDISYIKEENFQMYKGVNDEK
;
A
#
# COMPACT_ATOMS: atom_id res chain seq x y z
N MET A 1 -44.23 5.11 -16.40
CA MET A 1 -43.19 4.07 -16.18
C MET A 1 -42.14 4.03 -17.31
N LYS A 2 -42.51 3.89 -18.59
CA LYS A 2 -41.55 3.79 -19.71
C LYS A 2 -40.57 4.98 -19.84
N LYS A 3 -41.03 6.22 -19.62
CA LYS A 3 -40.18 7.43 -19.60
C LYS A 3 -39.17 7.44 -18.44
N ILE A 4 -39.57 6.93 -17.27
CA ILE A 4 -38.72 6.85 -16.08
C ILE A 4 -37.61 5.82 -16.30
N LEU A 5 -37.92 4.66 -16.90
CA LEU A 5 -36.93 3.64 -17.24
C LEU A 5 -35.87 4.16 -18.23
N ILE A 6 -36.29 4.96 -19.22
CA ILE A 6 -35.36 5.58 -20.18
C ILE A 6 -34.41 6.55 -19.47
N ILE A 7 -34.92 7.39 -18.56
CA ILE A 7 -34.10 8.34 -17.79
C ILE A 7 -33.09 7.60 -16.92
N ILE A 8 -33.51 6.54 -16.23
CA ILE A 8 -32.61 5.71 -15.40
C ILE A 8 -31.53 5.05 -16.28
N GLY A 9 -31.89 4.52 -17.45
CA GLY A 9 -30.94 3.91 -18.38
C GLY A 9 -29.88 4.90 -18.86
N ILE A 10 -30.25 6.16 -19.14
CA ILE A 10 -29.31 7.21 -19.53
C ILE A 10 -28.34 7.53 -18.38
N ILE A 11 -28.85 7.68 -17.16
CA ILE A 11 -28.01 7.96 -15.97
C ILE A 11 -27.00 6.83 -15.75
N ILE A 12 -27.45 5.58 -15.81
CA ILE A 12 -26.57 4.41 -15.68
C ILE A 12 -25.54 4.39 -16.80
N GLY A 13 -25.95 4.65 -18.05
CA GLY A 13 -25.04 4.72 -19.20
C GLY A 13 -23.92 5.75 -19.02
N ILE A 14 -24.25 6.94 -18.48
CA ILE A 14 -23.26 7.98 -18.20
C ILE A 14 -22.27 7.52 -17.12
N ILE A 15 -22.76 6.92 -16.02
CA ILE A 15 -21.90 6.41 -14.93
C ILE A 15 -20.96 5.32 -15.44
N LEU A 16 -21.45 4.42 -16.30
CA LEU A 16 -20.65 3.36 -16.90
C LEU A 16 -19.60 3.91 -17.86
N LEU A 17 -19.98 4.83 -18.75
CA LEU A 17 -19.04 5.46 -19.68
C LEU A 17 -17.92 6.20 -18.94
N ASP A 18 -18.26 6.95 -17.89
CA ASP A 18 -17.29 7.63 -17.05
C ASP A 18 -16.30 6.67 -16.37
N SER A 19 -16.81 5.54 -15.89
CA SER A 19 -15.98 4.53 -15.24
C SER A 19 -15.10 3.76 -16.23
N ILE A 20 -15.61 3.45 -17.42
CA ILE A 20 -14.87 2.75 -18.48
C ILE A 20 -13.73 3.63 -19.00
N GLN A 21 -13.97 4.92 -19.27
CA GLN A 21 -12.91 5.80 -19.76
C GLN A 21 -11.79 5.99 -18.72
N ALA A 22 -12.16 6.09 -17.45
CA ALA A 22 -11.18 6.17 -16.37
C ALA A 22 -10.32 4.90 -16.25
N LEU A 23 -10.94 3.73 -16.40
CA LEU A 23 -10.28 2.43 -16.29
C LEU A 23 -9.38 2.09 -17.49
N VAL A 24 -9.78 2.46 -18.71
CA VAL A 24 -9.06 2.10 -19.94
C VAL A 24 -7.89 3.05 -20.23
N PHE A 25 -7.98 4.30 -19.78
CA PHE A 25 -7.02 5.35 -20.14
C PHE A 25 -6.24 5.89 -18.93
N ASP A 26 -6.31 5.23 -17.78
CA ASP A 26 -5.73 5.68 -16.50
C ASP A 26 -6.05 7.14 -16.19
N ASN A 27 -7.25 7.55 -16.60
CA ASN A 27 -7.77 8.88 -16.38
C ASN A 27 -8.61 8.90 -15.11
N SER A 28 -8.73 10.08 -14.53
CA SER A 28 -9.63 10.26 -13.42
C SER A 28 -11.09 10.21 -13.90
N PRO A 29 -12.01 9.59 -13.14
CA PRO A 29 -13.43 9.75 -13.40
C PRO A 29 -13.81 11.23 -13.41
N ILE A 30 -14.74 11.59 -14.29
CA ILE A 30 -15.31 12.93 -14.44
C ILE A 30 -16.21 13.22 -13.24
N LEU A 31 -17.07 12.26 -12.85
CA LEU A 31 -17.92 12.37 -11.68
C LEU A 31 -17.14 11.89 -10.45
N LYS A 32 -16.34 12.80 -9.89
CA LYS A 32 -15.40 12.49 -8.80
C LYS A 32 -15.45 13.45 -7.62
N ILE A 33 -14.92 12.95 -6.50
CA ILE A 33 -14.51 13.74 -5.33
C ILE A 33 -13.03 13.49 -5.11
N ARG A 34 -12.24 14.56 -4.94
CA ARG A 34 -10.80 14.45 -4.71
C ARG A 34 -10.48 14.44 -3.21
N GLU A 35 -9.65 13.49 -2.79
CA GLU A 35 -9.05 13.41 -1.47
C GLU A 35 -7.55 13.63 -1.58
N TYR A 36 -7.01 14.59 -0.83
CA TYR A 36 -5.59 14.90 -0.82
C TYR A 36 -4.88 14.18 0.32
N TYR A 37 -3.65 13.73 0.07
CA TYR A 37 -2.80 13.13 1.09
C TYR A 37 -1.59 14.04 1.34
N ASN A 38 -1.26 14.24 2.62
CA ASN A 38 -0.12 15.03 3.03
C ASN A 38 1.05 14.09 3.38
N GLY A 39 1.74 13.57 2.36
CA GLY A 39 2.96 12.77 2.52
C GLY A 39 2.97 11.45 1.75
N GLY A 40 4.18 10.93 1.50
CA GLY A 40 4.41 9.71 0.74
C GLY A 40 4.38 9.92 -0.78
N ASP A 41 4.19 8.84 -1.52
CA ASP A 41 4.26 8.83 -2.99
C ASP A 41 2.91 9.08 -3.69
N LEU A 42 1.84 9.34 -2.92
CA LEU A 42 0.51 9.66 -3.43
C LEU A 42 0.20 11.13 -3.14
N ASN A 43 -0.17 11.88 -4.18
CA ASN A 43 -0.54 13.28 -4.08
C ASN A 43 -2.03 13.43 -3.74
N TYR A 44 -2.87 12.71 -4.48
CA TYR A 44 -4.32 12.70 -4.27
C TYR A 44 -4.97 11.44 -4.84
N LYS A 45 -6.19 11.16 -4.39
CA LYS A 45 -7.09 10.12 -4.92
C LYS A 45 -8.37 10.76 -5.42
N ASP A 46 -8.70 10.50 -6.69
CA ASP A 46 -9.94 10.90 -7.31
C ASP A 46 -10.96 9.77 -7.16
N LYS A 47 -11.91 9.93 -6.22
CA LYS A 47 -12.95 8.96 -5.92
C LYS A 47 -14.14 9.10 -6.87
N GLY A 48 -14.31 8.17 -7.80
CA GLY A 48 -15.45 8.12 -8.72
C GLY A 48 -16.66 7.41 -8.11
N ILE A 49 -17.65 7.05 -8.93
CA ILE A 49 -18.79 6.24 -8.46
C ILE A 49 -18.38 4.76 -8.35
N LEU A 50 -17.89 4.16 -9.46
CA LEU A 50 -17.52 2.73 -9.53
C LEU A 50 -16.01 2.49 -9.47
N VAL A 51 -15.21 3.47 -9.86
CA VAL A 51 -13.74 3.39 -9.92
C VAL A 51 -13.12 4.53 -9.13
N ASP A 52 -11.91 4.30 -8.63
CA ASP A 52 -11.06 5.33 -8.01
C ASP A 52 -9.76 5.44 -8.80
N THR A 53 -9.26 6.66 -8.96
CA THR A 53 -7.95 6.91 -9.60
C THR A 53 -6.96 7.46 -8.58
N TYR A 54 -5.84 6.77 -8.43
CA TYR A 54 -4.75 7.14 -7.55
C TYR A 54 -3.72 7.94 -8.34
N CYS A 55 -3.35 9.12 -7.86
CA CYS A 55 -2.38 9.99 -8.53
C CYS A 55 -1.12 10.13 -7.66
N GLY A 56 -0.01 9.60 -8.17
CA GLY A 56 1.29 9.64 -7.54
C GLY A 56 1.93 11.03 -7.54
N THR A 57 2.92 11.25 -6.68
CA THR A 57 3.75 12.46 -6.64
C THR A 57 4.61 12.62 -7.88
N ASN A 58 4.96 11.52 -8.54
CA ASN A 58 5.64 11.46 -9.85
C ASN A 58 4.70 11.69 -11.05
N GLY A 59 3.41 11.91 -10.83
CA GLY A 59 2.42 12.13 -11.88
C GLY A 59 1.82 10.86 -12.50
N ILE A 60 2.26 9.67 -12.07
CA ILE A 60 1.66 8.40 -12.49
C ILE A 60 0.22 8.32 -11.98
N LYS A 61 -0.66 7.74 -12.80
CA LYS A 61 -2.06 7.49 -12.46
C LYS A 61 -2.38 6.01 -12.62
N ASP A 62 -3.19 5.50 -11.71
CA ASP A 62 -3.72 4.14 -11.77
C ASP A 62 -5.19 4.15 -11.38
N THR A 63 -6.05 3.55 -12.20
CA THR A 63 -7.49 3.51 -11.96
C THR A 63 -7.95 2.09 -11.63
N ALA A 64 -8.67 1.93 -10.52
CA ALA A 64 -9.14 0.63 -10.07
C ALA A 64 -10.64 0.62 -9.77
N ILE A 65 -11.28 -0.54 -9.97
CA ILE A 65 -12.67 -0.77 -9.62
C ILE A 65 -12.80 -0.89 -8.10
N LYS A 66 -13.75 -0.16 -7.51
CA LYS A 66 -14.01 -0.23 -6.07
C LYS A 66 -14.42 -1.64 -5.64
N GLY A 67 -13.89 -2.08 -4.51
CA GLY A 67 -14.14 -3.43 -3.98
C GLY A 67 -13.26 -4.52 -4.58
N PHE A 68 -12.42 -4.19 -5.56
CA PHE A 68 -11.36 -5.05 -6.05
C PHE A 68 -10.00 -4.52 -5.54
N SER A 69 -9.05 -5.43 -5.33
CA SER A 69 -7.67 -5.09 -4.97
C SER A 69 -7.03 -4.25 -6.08
N TYR A 70 -6.31 -3.19 -5.74
CA TYR A 70 -5.57 -2.36 -6.70
C TYR A 70 -4.05 -2.54 -6.53
N SER A 71 -3.30 -2.29 -7.59
CA SER A 71 -1.84 -2.36 -7.63
C SER A 71 -1.29 -1.08 -8.23
N LEU A 72 -0.67 -0.23 -7.42
CA LEU A 72 -0.02 0.98 -7.94
C LEU A 72 1.17 0.56 -8.81
N ASN A 73 1.09 0.85 -10.10
CA ASN A 73 2.22 0.72 -11.01
C ASN A 73 3.25 1.81 -10.67
N TYR A 74 4.23 1.52 -9.81
CA TYR A 74 5.46 2.30 -9.81
C TYR A 74 6.31 1.84 -10.99
N GLU A 75 6.95 2.78 -11.69
CA GLU A 75 8.15 2.45 -12.48
C GLU A 75 9.22 1.97 -11.48
N GLY A 76 9.16 0.67 -11.16
CA GLY A 76 9.90 0.06 -10.05
C GLY A 76 9.23 -1.19 -9.46
N GLY A 77 8.69 -2.08 -10.30
CA GLY A 77 8.27 -3.43 -9.92
C GLY A 77 6.83 -3.55 -9.40
N ASN A 78 6.01 -4.35 -10.09
CA ASN A 78 4.71 -4.78 -9.59
C ASN A 78 4.93 -5.78 -8.44
N TYR A 79 4.59 -5.43 -7.21
CA TYR A 79 4.61 -6.37 -6.09
C TYR A 79 3.42 -6.21 -5.14
N ILE A 80 3.12 -7.28 -4.39
CA ILE A 80 2.16 -7.29 -3.28
C ILE A 80 2.84 -7.74 -2.00
N LEU A 81 2.45 -7.14 -0.86
CA LEU A 81 2.81 -7.64 0.45
C LEU A 81 1.77 -8.65 0.92
N VAL A 82 2.23 -9.79 1.43
CA VAL A 82 1.37 -10.88 1.86
C VAL A 82 1.78 -11.36 3.24
N ASP A 83 0.85 -11.25 4.19
CA ASP A 83 0.90 -11.97 5.45
C ASP A 83 0.33 -13.39 5.22
N GLU A 84 1.21 -14.38 5.09
CA GLU A 84 0.81 -15.76 4.84
C GLU A 84 0.30 -16.47 6.12
N THR A 85 0.49 -15.88 7.30
CA THR A 85 -0.06 -16.44 8.56
C THR A 85 -1.59 -16.45 8.52
N LYS A 86 -2.21 -15.49 7.84
CA LYS A 86 -3.67 -15.41 7.62
C LYS A 86 -4.25 -16.62 6.87
N LYS A 87 -3.42 -17.41 6.20
CA LYS A 87 -3.82 -18.64 5.49
C LYS A 87 -3.69 -19.90 6.35
N ILE A 88 -2.97 -19.81 7.48
CA ILE A 88 -2.74 -20.93 8.39
C ILE A 88 -3.91 -20.97 9.36
N LYS A 89 -4.72 -22.03 9.28
CA LYS A 89 -5.78 -22.26 10.26
C LYS A 89 -5.14 -22.47 11.63
N ASP A 90 -5.66 -21.76 12.63
CA ASP A 90 -5.18 -21.82 14.02
C ASP A 90 -3.70 -21.44 14.18
N PHE A 91 -3.23 -20.43 13.42
CA PHE A 91 -1.89 -19.87 13.60
C PHE A 91 -1.67 -19.45 15.05
N ALA A 92 -0.78 -20.17 15.74
CA ALA A 92 -0.36 -19.83 17.09
C ALA A 92 0.70 -18.73 17.01
N ALA A 93 0.27 -17.50 17.28
CA ALA A 93 1.19 -16.38 17.44
C ALA A 93 1.90 -16.48 18.80
N ASP A 94 3.19 -16.76 18.79
CA ASP A 94 4.02 -16.67 19.99
C ASP A 94 4.02 -15.24 20.54
N THR A 95 4.10 -15.07 21.85
CA THR A 95 4.03 -13.76 22.51
C THR A 95 5.33 -12.95 22.45
N ALA A 96 6.33 -13.42 21.72
CA ALA A 96 7.63 -12.77 21.60
C ALA A 96 7.66 -11.77 20.44
N LEU A 97 8.15 -10.55 20.70
CA LEU A 97 8.47 -9.58 19.64
C LEU A 97 9.61 -10.13 18.78
N GLU A 98 9.44 -10.09 17.46
CA GLU A 98 10.44 -10.57 16.51
C GLU A 98 10.98 -9.38 15.70
N PRO A 99 12.26 -8.98 15.86
CA PRO A 99 12.85 -7.94 15.04
C PRO A 99 12.97 -8.41 13.59
N PHE A 100 12.65 -7.54 12.64
CA PHE A 100 12.72 -7.89 11.21
C PHE A 100 13.43 -6.85 10.33
N TYR A 101 13.60 -5.63 10.82
CA TYR A 101 14.29 -4.57 10.11
C TYR A 101 14.77 -3.50 11.10
N ALA A 102 15.85 -2.79 10.75
CA ALA A 102 16.32 -1.64 11.49
C ALA A 102 16.88 -0.59 10.54
N ASP A 103 16.59 0.68 10.82
CA ASP A 103 17.25 1.82 10.19
C ASP A 103 18.14 2.55 11.21
N GLU A 104 18.61 3.75 10.88
CA GLU A 104 19.47 4.53 11.78
C GLU A 104 18.76 4.96 13.08
N SER A 105 17.43 5.14 13.02
CA SER A 105 16.61 5.71 14.08
C SER A 105 15.78 4.69 14.85
N TYR A 106 15.34 3.61 14.21
CA TYR A 106 14.38 2.66 14.76
C TYR A 106 14.75 1.21 14.49
N THR A 107 14.35 0.34 15.42
CA THR A 107 14.22 -1.10 15.19
C THR A 107 12.74 -1.45 15.06
N TYR A 108 12.40 -2.26 14.07
CA TYR A 108 11.05 -2.64 13.72
C TYR A 108 10.79 -4.11 14.04
N PHE A 109 9.63 -4.38 14.65
CA PHE A 109 9.25 -5.67 15.20
C PHE A 109 7.90 -6.13 14.71
N TRP A 110 7.79 -7.43 14.45
CA TRP A 110 6.51 -8.11 14.39
C TRP A 110 5.99 -8.32 15.82
N SER A 111 4.66 -8.28 15.98
CA SER A 111 3.99 -8.52 17.26
C SER A 111 4.12 -9.96 17.78
N CYS A 112 4.63 -10.88 16.94
CA CYS A 112 4.84 -12.30 17.22
C CYS A 112 5.89 -12.87 16.25
N ILE A 113 6.30 -14.12 16.46
CA ILE A 113 7.22 -14.84 15.55
C ILE A 113 6.49 -15.20 14.26
N LYS A 114 6.69 -14.40 13.21
CA LYS A 114 6.05 -14.59 11.90
C LYS A 114 6.86 -14.12 10.69
N ASN A 115 8.09 -13.63 10.84
CA ASN A 115 8.87 -13.03 9.75
C ASN A 115 8.94 -13.92 8.49
N LYS A 116 9.15 -15.22 8.68
CA LYS A 116 9.21 -16.21 7.59
C LYS A 116 7.92 -16.33 6.75
N TYR A 117 6.81 -15.76 7.20
CA TYR A 117 5.52 -15.74 6.51
C TYR A 117 5.16 -14.35 5.95
N MET A 118 6.03 -13.35 6.15
CA MET A 118 5.83 -11.98 5.69
C MET A 118 6.56 -11.80 4.36
N ILE A 119 5.81 -11.87 3.25
CA ILE A 119 6.35 -12.09 1.91
C ILE A 119 6.07 -10.92 0.98
N VAL A 120 7.07 -10.50 0.20
CA VAL A 120 6.89 -9.71 -1.02
C VAL A 120 6.72 -10.67 -2.19
N LYS A 121 5.66 -10.51 -2.99
CA LYS A 121 5.49 -11.26 -4.24
C LYS A 121 5.54 -10.31 -5.41
N TYR A 122 6.51 -10.52 -6.30
CA TYR A 122 6.69 -9.74 -7.50
C TYR A 122 5.86 -10.30 -8.66
N SER A 123 5.59 -9.48 -9.66
CA SER A 123 4.83 -9.85 -10.86
C SER A 123 5.50 -10.90 -11.72
N ASP A 124 6.83 -11.00 -11.66
CA ASP A 124 7.60 -12.05 -12.34
C ASP A 124 7.47 -13.42 -11.64
N GLY A 125 6.72 -13.48 -10.53
CA GLY A 125 6.49 -14.67 -9.73
C GLY A 125 7.57 -14.93 -8.68
N SER A 126 8.64 -14.14 -8.67
CA SER A 126 9.66 -14.21 -7.64
C SER A 126 9.10 -13.74 -6.29
N LYS A 127 9.73 -14.21 -5.21
CA LYS A 127 9.32 -13.92 -3.84
C LYS A 127 10.53 -13.72 -2.97
N GLU A 128 10.41 -12.82 -2.01
CA GLU A 128 11.38 -12.68 -0.92
C GLU A 128 10.69 -12.25 0.37
N LEU A 129 11.42 -12.29 1.49
CA LEU A 129 10.90 -11.81 2.77
C LEU A 129 10.80 -10.29 2.75
N ILE A 130 9.82 -9.74 3.49
CA ILE A 130 9.73 -8.30 3.72
C ILE A 130 11.02 -7.75 4.34
N SER A 131 11.64 -8.48 5.29
CA SER A 131 12.94 -8.12 5.87
C SER A 131 14.02 -7.94 4.81
N ASP A 132 14.16 -8.91 3.91
CA ASP A 132 15.21 -8.93 2.88
C ASP A 132 14.98 -7.82 1.85
N ALA A 133 13.73 -7.58 1.48
CA ALA A 133 13.36 -6.51 0.56
C ALA A 133 13.65 -5.12 1.15
N LEU A 134 13.43 -4.94 2.46
CA LEU A 134 13.77 -3.70 3.17
C LEU A 134 15.30 -3.50 3.27
N GLU A 135 16.04 -4.56 3.60
CA GLU A 135 17.51 -4.50 3.67
C GLU A 135 18.16 -4.17 2.32
N LYS A 136 17.59 -4.69 1.22
CA LYS A 136 18.06 -4.42 -0.15
C LYS A 136 17.54 -3.10 -0.72
N GLY A 137 16.62 -2.41 -0.03
CA GLY A 137 15.95 -1.21 -0.54
C GLY A 137 15.02 -1.47 -1.72
N HIS A 138 14.52 -2.70 -1.88
CA HIS A 138 13.49 -3.03 -2.88
C HIS A 138 12.12 -2.49 -2.49
N ILE A 139 11.88 -2.30 -1.18
CA ILE A 139 10.70 -1.65 -0.62
C ILE A 139 11.15 -0.75 0.54
N ASP A 140 10.37 0.28 0.84
CA ASP A 140 10.58 1.13 2.02
C ASP A 140 9.67 0.72 3.19
N ILE A 141 10.03 1.09 4.41
CA ILE A 141 9.24 0.75 5.60
C ILE A 141 7.82 1.35 5.55
N GLN A 142 7.65 2.53 4.93
CA GLN A 142 6.34 3.15 4.74
C GLN A 142 5.43 2.34 3.80
N THR A 143 5.99 1.41 3.01
CA THR A 143 5.19 0.49 2.19
C THR A 143 4.36 -0.44 3.06
N LEU A 144 4.83 -0.83 4.25
CA LEU A 144 4.03 -1.66 5.16
C LEU A 144 2.75 -0.92 5.58
N ASP A 145 2.82 0.38 5.84
CA ASP A 145 1.66 1.22 6.18
C ASP A 145 0.65 1.27 5.02
N LYS A 146 1.13 1.40 3.77
CA LYS A 146 0.28 1.42 2.55
C LYS A 146 -0.53 0.12 2.38
N PHE A 147 0.02 -1.01 2.81
CA PHE A 147 -0.58 -2.33 2.69
C PHE A 147 -1.29 -2.81 3.97
N ASP A 148 -1.47 -1.93 4.96
CA ASP A 148 -2.10 -2.26 6.25
C ASP A 148 -1.40 -3.45 6.96
N ILE A 149 -0.07 -3.51 6.85
CA ILE A 149 0.77 -4.48 7.53
C ILE A 149 1.21 -3.88 8.86
N SER A 150 0.66 -4.38 9.96
CA SER A 150 0.98 -3.88 11.31
C SER A 150 2.38 -4.30 11.76
N TYR A 151 3.11 -3.36 12.35
CA TYR A 151 4.40 -3.55 13.01
C TYR A 151 4.50 -2.66 14.26
N ILE A 152 5.49 -2.95 15.10
CA ILE A 152 5.89 -2.14 16.25
C ILE A 152 7.25 -1.51 15.90
N LYS A 153 7.51 -0.28 16.34
CA LYS A 153 8.81 0.37 16.18
C LYS A 153 9.31 0.89 17.52
N GLU A 154 10.60 0.76 17.77
CA GLU A 154 11.28 1.28 18.97
C GLU A 154 12.49 2.11 18.55
N GLU A 155 12.74 3.24 19.24
CA GLU A 155 13.90 4.09 18.94
C GLU A 155 15.21 3.37 19.29
N ASN A 156 16.19 3.48 18.39
CA ASN A 156 17.54 3.01 18.65
C ASN A 156 18.17 3.90 19.73
N PHE A 157 18.53 3.31 20.88
CA PHE A 157 19.27 4.04 21.91
C PHE A 157 20.67 4.37 21.41
N GLN A 158 20.87 5.60 20.93
CA GLN A 158 22.19 6.17 20.71
C GLN A 158 22.86 6.35 22.08
N MET A 159 23.82 5.50 22.42
CA MET A 159 24.72 5.75 23.54
C MET A 159 25.46 7.06 23.23
N TYR A 160 25.16 8.12 23.98
CA TYR A 160 25.97 9.34 23.96
C TYR A 160 27.43 8.92 24.19
N LYS A 161 28.28 9.04 23.15
CA LYS A 161 29.73 9.05 23.34
C LYS A 161 30.01 10.24 24.26
N GLY A 162 30.34 9.95 25.52
CA GLY A 162 30.80 10.95 26.46
C GLY A 162 31.97 11.70 25.82
N VAL A 163 31.77 12.99 25.57
CA VAL A 163 32.86 13.93 25.31
C VAL A 163 33.61 14.01 26.64
N ASN A 164 34.69 13.23 26.78
CA ASN A 164 35.69 13.50 27.79
C ASN A 164 36.48 14.73 27.33
N ASP A 165 35.92 15.91 27.60
CA ASP A 165 36.72 17.11 27.81
C ASP A 165 37.33 17.01 29.21
N GLU A 166 38.50 16.38 29.31
CA GLU A 166 39.40 16.63 30.45
C GLU A 166 40.46 17.64 30.02
N LYS A 167 40.44 18.75 30.78
CA LYS A 167 41.31 19.93 30.79
C LYS A 167 42.80 19.68 30.63
#